data_AF-A0A5D8YEA7-F1
#
_entry.id   AF-A0A5D8YEA7-F1
#
_cell.length_a   1.000
_cell.length_b   1.000
_cell.length_c   1.000
_cell.angle_alpha   90.00
_cell.angle_beta   90.00
_cell.angle_gamma   90.00
#
_symmetry.space_group_name_H-M   'P 1'
#
loop_
_entity.id
_entity.type
_entity.pdbx_description
1 polymer ?
#
loop_
_entity_poly.entity_id
_entity_poly.type
_entity_poly.pdbx_seq_one_letter_code
_entity_poly.pdbx_strand_id
1 'polypeptide(L)'
;MTKFRHWTGFGLVLLALAGCSRKPDAATPAAAATPAMAVTVVPARVQEMSREIRVSGPVAAREEMQLGVEVGGLRVTGLYVDVGEFVHRGQVLLELDGRSLASELEQSQASYREAQAGAALALANLRRAEPLLAQKYISASQVDELRAAR
;
A
#
# COMPACT_ATOMS: atom_id res chain seq x y z
N MET A 1 22.39 -45.51 -50.19
CA MET A 1 22.42 -45.75 -51.65
C MET A 1 21.08 -45.40 -52.26
N THR A 2 21.02 -44.33 -53.06
CA THR A 2 20.55 -44.47 -54.44
C THR A 2 21.75 -44.08 -55.29
N LYS A 3 22.54 -45.09 -55.67
CA LYS A 3 22.76 -45.56 -57.05
C LYS A 3 23.45 -44.47 -57.89
N PHE A 4 24.58 -44.69 -58.55
CA PHE A 4 24.73 -45.55 -59.72
C PHE A 4 26.16 -45.29 -60.26
N ARG A 5 27.03 -46.29 -60.45
CA ARG A 5 28.00 -46.31 -61.58
C ARG A 5 28.81 -47.62 -61.66
N HIS A 6 28.48 -48.41 -62.68
CA HIS A 6 29.26 -49.31 -63.56
C HIS A 6 30.56 -49.95 -63.02
N TRP A 7 30.70 -51.28 -62.97
CA TRP A 7 30.75 -52.26 -64.08
C TRP A 7 31.90 -52.01 -65.07
N THR A 8 33.09 -52.43 -64.63
CA THR A 8 34.19 -52.99 -65.43
C THR A 8 34.84 -54.02 -64.50
N GLY A 9 34.82 -55.33 -64.73
CA GLY A 9 34.94 -56.03 -66.00
C GLY A 9 36.41 -56.30 -66.30
N PHE A 10 37.16 -56.95 -65.40
CA PHE A 10 38.38 -57.68 -65.80
C PHE A 10 38.90 -58.60 -64.69
N GLY A 11 38.26 -59.75 -64.54
CA GLY A 11 38.94 -60.93 -64.02
C GLY A 11 39.83 -61.49 -65.12
N LEU A 12 41.15 -61.31 -65.01
CA LEU A 12 42.12 -62.04 -65.82
C LEU A 12 43.54 -62.15 -65.23
N VAL A 13 43.76 -61.99 -63.92
CA VAL A 13 45.11 -62.23 -63.37
C VAL A 13 44.99 -62.87 -61.99
N LEU A 14 44.49 -64.10 -61.99
CA LEU A 14 44.55 -65.03 -60.86
C LEU A 14 45.36 -66.25 -61.31
N LEU A 15 46.57 -65.99 -61.83
CA LEU A 15 47.55 -66.99 -62.23
C LEU A 15 48.90 -66.75 -61.55
N ALA A 16 48.87 -66.54 -60.23
CA ALA A 16 50.08 -66.63 -59.42
C ALA A 16 49.72 -66.95 -57.97
N LEU A 17 50.08 -68.17 -57.57
CA LEU A 17 50.66 -68.47 -56.26
C LEU A 17 49.80 -68.21 -55.01
N ALA A 18 49.10 -69.26 -54.57
CA ALA A 18 49.13 -69.82 -53.21
C ALA A 18 47.96 -70.83 -53.10
N GLY A 19 48.15 -72.14 -52.92
CA GLY A 19 49.15 -72.76 -52.07
C GLY A 19 48.68 -72.79 -50.62
N CYS A 20 47.56 -73.48 -50.32
CA CYS A 20 47.42 -74.41 -49.20
C CYS A 20 45.95 -74.83 -49.01
N SER A 21 45.70 -76.08 -49.37
CA SER A 21 44.46 -76.81 -49.10
C SER A 21 44.56 -77.51 -47.75
N ARG A 22 43.47 -77.51 -46.97
CA ARG A 22 42.86 -78.66 -46.24
C ARG A 22 42.55 -78.42 -44.75
N LYS A 23 41.26 -78.21 -44.43
CA LYS A 23 40.38 -79.13 -43.65
C LYS A 23 38.98 -78.51 -43.39
N PRO A 24 37.95 -79.31 -43.03
CA PRO A 24 36.61 -79.22 -43.61
C PRO A 24 35.50 -78.89 -42.61
N ASP A 25 34.29 -78.93 -43.17
CA ASP A 25 32.97 -79.14 -42.58
C ASP A 25 32.17 -77.95 -42.07
N ALA A 26 31.03 -77.81 -42.75
CA ALA A 26 29.94 -76.90 -42.49
C ALA A 26 29.07 -77.41 -41.34
N ALA A 27 28.74 -76.51 -40.44
CA ALA A 27 27.49 -76.51 -39.69
C ALA A 27 26.97 -75.07 -39.63
N THR A 28 25.80 -74.85 -40.21
CA THR A 28 25.11 -73.55 -40.30
C THR A 28 24.68 -73.05 -38.92
N PRO A 29 24.85 -71.75 -38.60
CA PRO A 29 24.03 -71.08 -37.59
C PRO A 29 23.05 -70.09 -38.21
N ALA A 30 21.91 -69.98 -37.52
CA ALA A 30 20.71 -69.23 -37.82
C ALA A 30 20.91 -67.77 -38.26
N ALA A 31 19.95 -67.27 -39.05
CA ALA A 31 19.80 -65.87 -39.39
C ALA A 31 19.93 -64.98 -38.15
N ALA A 32 20.96 -64.13 -38.14
CA ALA A 32 21.22 -63.20 -37.05
C ALA A 32 20.10 -62.15 -36.99
N ALA A 33 19.24 -62.30 -35.98
CA ALA A 33 18.39 -61.22 -35.50
C ALA A 33 19.31 -60.08 -35.02
N THR A 34 19.20 -58.91 -35.64
CA THR A 34 19.83 -57.69 -35.12
C THR A 34 19.31 -57.43 -33.71
N PRO A 35 20.18 -57.15 -32.72
CA PRO A 35 19.72 -56.85 -31.37
C PRO A 35 18.93 -55.53 -31.40
N ALA A 36 17.62 -55.62 -31.30
CA ALA A 36 16.78 -54.45 -31.09
C ALA A 36 17.05 -53.94 -29.67
N MET A 37 17.60 -52.73 -29.57
CA MET A 37 17.77 -52.07 -28.28
C MET A 37 16.40 -51.86 -27.64
N ALA A 38 16.18 -52.47 -26.49
CA ALA A 38 14.97 -52.26 -25.71
C ALA A 38 14.97 -50.83 -25.16
N VAL A 39 14.13 -49.97 -25.72
CA VAL A 39 13.95 -48.60 -25.25
C VAL A 39 12.68 -48.51 -24.41
N THR A 40 12.79 -47.91 -23.24
CA THR A 40 11.64 -47.65 -22.36
C THR A 40 11.01 -46.33 -22.79
N VAL A 41 9.71 -46.37 -23.10
CA VAL A 41 8.92 -45.18 -23.44
C VAL A 41 7.85 -44.94 -22.38
N VAL A 42 7.52 -43.67 -22.14
CA VAL A 42 6.43 -43.26 -21.24
C VAL A 42 5.47 -42.34 -22.01
N PRO A 43 4.14 -42.58 -21.97
CA PRO A 43 3.18 -41.72 -22.64
C PRO A 43 3.08 -40.35 -21.96
N ALA A 44 3.20 -39.28 -22.76
CA ALA A 44 3.05 -37.92 -22.26
C ALA A 44 1.63 -37.68 -21.74
N ARG A 45 1.50 -37.11 -20.54
CA ARG A 45 0.23 -36.68 -19.96
C ARG A 45 0.26 -35.18 -19.74
N VAL A 46 -0.77 -34.48 -20.20
CA VAL A 46 -0.99 -33.08 -19.88
C VAL A 46 -1.55 -33.02 -18.47
N GLN A 47 -0.86 -32.32 -17.59
CA GLN A 47 -1.31 -32.04 -16.23
C GLN A 47 -1.19 -30.54 -15.99
N GLU A 48 -2.17 -29.97 -15.28
CA GLU A 48 -2.09 -28.59 -14.81
C GLU A 48 -1.03 -28.53 -13.71
N MET A 49 0.07 -27.84 -13.99
CA MET A 49 1.12 -27.57 -13.01
C MET A 49 0.91 -26.15 -12.47
N SER A 50 0.69 -26.01 -11.17
CA SER A 50 0.70 -24.70 -10.53
C SER A 50 2.11 -24.12 -10.61
N ARG A 51 2.27 -23.00 -11.32
CA ARG A 51 3.50 -22.20 -11.33
C ARG A 51 3.33 -21.10 -10.30
N GLU A 52 3.89 -21.33 -9.11
CA GLU A 52 4.02 -20.28 -8.11
C GLU A 52 5.35 -19.57 -8.27
N ILE A 53 5.34 -18.25 -8.16
CA ILE A 53 6.55 -17.43 -8.09
C ILE A 53 6.60 -16.88 -6.67
N ARG A 54 7.57 -17.34 -5.88
CA ARG A 54 7.80 -16.83 -4.53
C ARG A 54 8.61 -15.55 -4.60
N VAL A 55 8.02 -14.44 -4.18
CA VAL A 55 8.66 -13.13 -4.13
C VAL A 55 8.66 -12.65 -2.69
N SER A 56 9.80 -12.11 -2.24
CA SER A 56 9.93 -11.45 -0.94
C SER A 56 10.09 -9.95 -1.15
N GLY A 57 9.35 -9.15 -0.39
CA GLY A 57 9.48 -7.69 -0.37
C GLY A 57 9.23 -7.14 1.03
N PRO A 58 9.71 -5.93 1.33
CA PRO A 58 9.46 -5.29 2.62
C PRO A 58 7.97 -4.98 2.77
N VAL A 59 7.45 -5.16 3.99
CA VAL A 59 6.10 -4.73 4.37
C VAL A 59 6.25 -3.43 5.15
N ALA A 60 5.54 -2.39 4.73
CA ALA A 60 5.48 -1.10 5.40
C ALA A 60 4.06 -0.79 5.83
N ALA A 61 3.91 0.08 6.82
CA ALA A 61 2.61 0.61 7.21
C ALA A 61 1.97 1.31 6.00
N ARG A 62 0.66 1.07 5.80
CA ARG A 62 -0.09 1.72 4.71
C ARG A 62 -0.15 3.25 4.91
N GLU A 63 -0.25 3.68 6.17
CA GLU A 63 -0.33 5.07 6.59
C GLU A 63 0.56 5.24 7.82
N GLU A 64 1.50 6.18 7.76
CA GLU A 64 2.37 6.54 8.86
C GLU A 64 2.08 8.00 9.24
N MET A 65 1.72 8.24 10.50
CA MET A 65 1.41 9.58 10.99
C MET A 65 2.24 9.87 12.25
N GLN A 66 2.97 10.97 12.22
CA GLN A 66 3.69 11.46 13.39
C GLN A 66 2.69 12.23 14.27
N LEU A 67 2.48 11.72 15.49
CA LEU A 67 1.62 12.37 16.48
C LEU A 67 2.45 13.38 17.28
N GLY A 68 2.04 14.65 17.23
CA GLY A 68 2.62 15.73 17.99
C GLY A 68 1.55 16.53 18.71
N VAL A 69 1.96 17.32 19.70
CA VAL A 69 1.07 18.23 20.42
C VAL A 69 0.98 19.55 19.63
N GLU A 70 -0.22 19.95 19.25
CA GLU A 70 -0.45 21.23 18.52
C GLU A 70 -0.18 22.45 19.40
N VAL A 71 -0.50 22.36 20.71
CA VAL A 71 -0.31 23.45 21.67
C VAL A 71 1.06 23.30 22.36
N GLY A 72 2.05 23.99 21.82
CA GLY A 72 3.39 24.02 22.41
C GLY A 72 3.42 24.66 23.81
N GLY A 73 4.35 24.22 24.66
CA GLY A 73 4.64 24.86 25.95
C GLY A 73 3.80 24.38 27.14
N LEU A 74 2.82 23.49 26.93
CA LEU A 74 2.08 22.87 28.02
C LEU A 74 2.85 21.69 28.60
N ARG A 75 2.79 21.54 29.93
CA ARG A 75 3.41 20.40 30.63
C ARG A 75 2.52 19.17 30.48
N VAL A 76 3.13 18.00 30.31
CA VAL A 76 2.41 16.72 30.34
C VAL A 76 2.09 16.37 31.80
N THR A 77 0.80 16.20 32.09
CA THR A 77 0.28 15.81 33.42
C THR A 77 0.12 14.30 33.52
N GLY A 78 -0.17 13.62 32.40
CA GLY A 78 -0.36 12.18 32.37
C GLY A 78 0.00 11.58 31.01
N LEU A 79 0.46 10.33 31.03
CA LEU A 79 0.66 9.47 29.86
C LEU A 79 -0.12 8.18 30.10
N TYR A 80 -0.95 7.78 29.15
CA TYR A 80 -1.90 6.66 29.32
C TYR A 80 -1.63 5.48 28.39
N VAL A 81 -0.57 5.55 27.59
CA VAL A 81 -0.22 4.51 26.62
C VAL A 81 1.27 4.23 26.66
N ASP A 82 1.63 2.97 26.45
CA ASP A 82 3.02 2.53 26.38
C ASP A 82 3.51 2.41 24.92
N VAL A 83 4.84 2.38 24.77
CA VAL A 83 5.48 2.24 23.46
C VAL A 83 5.15 0.87 22.87
N GLY A 84 4.56 0.87 21.66
CA GLY A 84 4.20 -0.35 20.93
C GLY A 84 2.78 -0.85 21.19
N GLU A 85 1.99 -0.15 22.01
CA GLU A 85 0.59 -0.46 22.25
C GLU A 85 -0.29 -0.08 21.03
N PHE A 86 -1.31 -0.91 20.76
CA PHE A 86 -2.30 -0.61 19.71
C PHE A 86 -3.34 0.37 20.24
N VAL A 87 -3.46 1.53 19.58
CA VAL A 87 -4.39 2.59 19.96
C VAL A 87 -5.48 2.78 18.92
N HIS A 88 -6.63 3.24 19.37
CA HIS A 88 -7.79 3.50 18.51
C HIS A 88 -8.02 5.01 18.34
N ARG A 89 -8.72 5.39 17.27
CA ARG A 89 -9.06 6.78 17.01
C ARG A 89 -9.89 7.36 18.16
N GLY A 90 -9.46 8.52 18.67
CA GLY A 90 -10.12 9.23 19.78
C GLY A 90 -9.69 8.77 21.17
N GLN A 91 -8.79 7.80 21.27
CA GLN A 91 -8.19 7.41 22.54
C GLN A 91 -7.27 8.52 23.07
N VAL A 92 -7.42 8.86 24.35
CA VAL A 92 -6.54 9.81 25.02
C VAL A 92 -5.18 9.14 25.24
N LEU A 93 -4.14 9.71 24.66
CA LEU A 93 -2.76 9.18 24.78
C LEU A 93 -2.00 9.87 25.92
N LEU A 94 -2.20 11.18 26.07
CA LEU A 94 -1.57 12.00 27.09
C LEU A 94 -2.52 13.12 27.53
N GLU A 95 -2.32 13.62 28.74
CA GLU A 95 -3.02 14.78 29.30
C GLU A 95 -2.04 15.94 29.48
N LEU A 96 -2.46 17.14 29.09
CA LEU A 96 -1.67 18.38 29.22
C LEU A 96 -2.24 19.25 30.35
N ASP A 97 -1.38 19.98 31.05
CA ASP A 97 -1.79 20.97 32.07
C ASP A 97 -2.50 22.15 31.40
N GLY A 98 -3.83 22.11 31.39
CA GLY A 98 -4.68 23.12 30.78
C GLY A 98 -5.03 24.31 31.68
N ARG A 99 -4.42 24.48 32.85
CA ARG A 99 -4.84 25.53 33.81
C ARG A 99 -4.73 26.95 33.25
N SER A 100 -3.68 27.25 32.49
CA SER A 100 -3.54 28.55 31.83
C SER A 100 -4.60 28.76 30.77
N LEU A 101 -4.89 27.74 29.96
CA LEU A 101 -5.95 27.77 28.94
C LEU A 101 -7.33 27.93 29.56
N ALA A 102 -7.58 27.30 30.71
CA ALA A 102 -8.83 27.46 31.43
C ALA A 102 -9.02 28.90 31.91
N SER A 103 -7.98 29.51 32.50
CA SER A 103 -8.03 30.91 32.91
C SER A 103 -8.22 31.86 31.73
N GLU A 104 -7.57 31.60 30.59
CA GLU A 104 -7.72 32.40 29.37
C GLU A 104 -9.13 32.27 28.78
N LEU A 105 -9.71 31.07 28.82
CA LEU A 105 -11.09 30.82 28.43
C LEU A 105 -12.07 31.59 29.34
N GLU A 106 -11.87 31.55 30.65
CA GLU A 106 -12.70 32.30 31.60
C GLU A 106 -12.62 33.82 31.37
N GLN A 107 -11.41 34.34 31.11
CA GLN A 107 -11.21 35.74 30.78
C GLN A 107 -11.92 36.14 29.49
N SER A 108 -11.81 35.32 28.44
CA SER A 108 -12.50 35.55 27.16
C SER A 108 -14.02 35.54 27.33
N GLN A 109 -14.53 34.59 28.11
CA GLN A 109 -15.96 34.51 28.44
C GLN A 109 -16.44 35.72 29.24
N ALA A 110 -15.62 36.23 30.17
CA ALA A 110 -15.94 37.43 30.93
C ALA A 110 -16.04 38.66 30.00
N SER A 111 -15.06 38.85 29.11
CA SER A 111 -15.09 39.93 28.11
C SER A 111 -16.28 39.80 27.15
N TYR A 112 -16.65 38.58 26.76
CA TYR A 112 -17.85 38.33 25.96
C TYR A 112 -19.12 38.75 26.71
N ARG A 113 -19.26 38.37 28.00
CA ARG A 113 -20.40 38.76 28.83
C ARG A 113 -20.46 40.27 29.06
N GLU A 114 -19.32 40.92 29.24
CA GLU A 114 -19.22 42.37 29.37
C GLU A 114 -19.71 43.08 28.11
N ALA A 115 -19.22 42.66 26.93
CA ALA A 115 -19.67 43.20 25.65
C ALA A 115 -21.17 42.96 25.42
N GLN A 116 -21.67 41.77 25.77
CA GLN A 116 -23.10 41.46 25.68
C GLN A 116 -23.94 42.33 26.62
N ALA A 117 -23.49 42.57 27.85
CA ALA A 117 -24.15 43.45 28.79
C ALA A 117 -24.13 44.92 28.31
N GLY A 118 -23.01 45.38 27.75
CA GLY A 118 -22.89 46.69 27.13
C GLY A 118 -23.87 46.90 25.98
N ALA A 119 -23.96 45.93 25.07
CA ALA A 119 -24.92 45.96 23.97
C ALA A 119 -26.38 45.94 24.47
N ALA A 120 -26.69 45.13 25.49
CA ALA A 120 -28.02 45.09 26.09
C ALA A 120 -28.39 46.42 26.75
N LEU A 121 -27.44 47.08 27.43
CA LEU A 121 -27.63 48.39 28.03
C LEU A 121 -27.86 49.48 26.96
N ALA A 122 -27.04 49.50 25.90
CA ALA A 122 -27.20 50.44 24.80
C ALA A 122 -28.58 50.29 24.12
N LEU A 123 -29.00 49.05 23.86
CA LEU A 123 -30.33 48.75 23.32
C LEU A 123 -31.46 49.20 24.26
N ALA A 124 -31.33 48.98 25.57
CA ALA A 124 -32.31 49.43 26.56
C ALA A 124 -32.39 50.96 26.65
N ASN A 125 -31.26 51.66 26.51
CA ASN A 125 -31.22 53.13 26.48
C ASN A 125 -31.91 53.67 25.23
N LEU A 126 -31.62 53.11 24.06
CA LEU A 126 -32.26 53.48 22.81
C LEU A 126 -33.78 53.24 22.85
N ARG A 127 -34.22 52.06 23.32
CA ARG A 127 -35.64 51.73 23.48
C ARG A 127 -36.38 52.71 24.40
N ARG A 128 -35.70 53.26 25.41
CA ARG A 128 -36.28 54.30 26.29
C ARG A 128 -36.31 55.67 25.64
N ALA A 129 -35.33 56.00 24.80
CA ALA A 129 -35.22 57.32 24.16
C ALA A 129 -36.20 57.50 22.98
N GLU A 130 -36.46 56.46 22.19
CA GLU A 130 -37.40 56.51 21.05
C GLU A 130 -38.79 57.11 21.37
N PRO A 131 -39.51 56.67 22.42
CA PRO A 131 -40.81 57.26 22.76
C PRO A 131 -40.71 58.69 23.29
N LEU A 132 -39.58 59.07 23.90
CA LEU A 132 -39.36 60.43 24.41
C LEU A 132 -39.13 61.42 23.27
N LEU A 133 -38.48 60.99 22.18
CA LEU A 133 -38.35 61.79 20.96
C LEU A 133 -39.71 62.03 20.29
N ALA A 134 -40.57 61.00 20.24
CA ALA A 134 -41.93 61.12 19.71
C ALA A 134 -42.76 62.15 20.50
N GLN A 135 -42.52 62.25 21.81
CA GLN A 135 -43.15 63.23 22.70
C GLN A 135 -42.40 64.58 22.74
N LYS A 136 -41.34 64.75 21.92
CA LYS A 136 -40.48 65.95 21.84
C LYS A 136 -39.78 66.34 23.15
N TYR A 137 -39.55 65.40 24.05
CA TYR A 137 -38.85 65.64 25.33
C TYR A 137 -37.31 65.60 25.20
N ILE A 138 -36.76 65.06 24.11
CA ILE A 138 -35.32 64.97 23.85
C ILE A 138 -35.00 65.38 22.41
N SER A 139 -33.73 65.71 22.11
CA SER A 139 -33.30 66.09 20.76
C SER A 139 -33.11 64.88 19.84
N ALA A 140 -33.25 65.09 18.53
CA ALA A 140 -32.95 64.05 17.54
C ALA A 140 -31.48 63.59 17.59
N SER A 141 -30.55 64.53 17.83
CA SER A 141 -29.12 64.24 17.98
C SER A 141 -28.83 63.27 19.13
N GLN A 142 -29.54 63.36 20.26
CA GLN A 142 -29.35 62.45 21.39
C GLN A 142 -29.79 61.01 21.07
N VAL A 143 -30.83 60.82 20.26
CA VAL A 143 -31.24 59.48 19.82
C VAL A 143 -30.24 58.91 18.82
N ASP A 144 -29.69 59.74 17.94
CA ASP A 144 -28.68 59.31 16.97
C ASP A 144 -27.38 58.88 17.66
N GLU A 145 -26.96 59.56 18.73
CA GLU A 145 -25.84 59.13 19.59
C GLU A 145 -26.09 57.76 20.23
N LEU A 146 -27.30 57.53 20.78
CA LEU A 146 -27.67 56.24 21.35
C LEU A 146 -27.77 55.13 20.30
N ARG A 147 -28.11 55.49 19.05
CA ARG A 147 -28.18 54.54 17.92
C ARG A 147 -26.78 54.16 17.44
N ALA A 148 -25.82 55.08 17.50
CA ALA A 148 -24.41 54.79 17.18
C ALA A 148 -23.73 53.92 18.25
N ALA A 149 -24.21 53.96 19.50
CA ALA A 149 -23.69 53.17 20.61
C ALA A 149 -24.26 51.73 20.70
N ARG A 150 -25.19 51.36 19.81
CA ARG A 150 -25.79 50.02 19.71
C ARG A 150 -24.92 49.08 18.87
#